data_AF-A0A3M7GVN5-F1
#
_entry.id   AF-A0A3M7GVN5-F1
#
_cell.length_a   1.000
_cell.length_b   1.000
_cell.length_c   1.000
_cell.angle_alpha   90.00
_cell.angle_beta   90.00
_cell.angle_gamma   90.00
#
_symmetry.space_group_name_H-M   'P 1'
#
loop_
_entity.id
_entity.type
_entity.pdbx_description
1 polymer ?
#
loop_
_entity_poly.entity_id
_entity_poly.type
_entity_poly.pdbx_seq_one_letter_code
_entity_poly.pdbx_strand_id
1 'polypeptide(L)'
;MVASIRRLSSTIQNQIAGVVLYGNTRNAQENGNIPNFPNDKVETICALTDGVCYGTLTVTAGHLSYGDDVDDAVDFLSDRIGDA
;
A
#
# COMPACT_ATOMS: atom_id res chain seq x y z
N MET A 1 -4.23 -6.53 3.39
CA MET A 1 -4.03 -6.86 1.95
C MET A 1 -2.68 -7.54 1.67
N VAL A 2 -1.55 -7.07 2.22
CA VAL A 2 -0.19 -7.64 2.04
C VAL A 2 -0.13 -9.17 2.00
N ALA A 3 -0.77 -9.82 2.98
CA ALA A 3 -0.70 -11.27 3.14
C ALA A 3 -1.40 -12.07 2.02
N SER A 4 -2.39 -11.48 1.34
CA SER A 4 -3.10 -12.15 0.25
C SER A 4 -2.24 -12.10 -1.02
N ILE A 5 -1.74 -10.92 -1.38
CA ILE A 5 -1.00 -10.69 -2.63
C ILE A 5 0.30 -11.50 -2.69
N ARG A 6 1.06 -11.56 -1.58
CA ARG A 6 2.33 -12.32 -1.52
C ARG A 6 2.20 -13.83 -1.71
N ARG A 7 0.97 -14.37 -1.63
CA ARG A 7 0.68 -15.81 -1.74
C ARG A 7 0.03 -16.20 -3.06
N LEU A 8 -0.29 -15.23 -3.90
CA LEU A 8 -0.86 -15.48 -5.23
C LEU A 8 0.19 -16.12 -6.14
N SER A 9 -0.26 -16.87 -7.14
CA SER A 9 0.63 -17.31 -8.21
C SER A 9 1.14 -16.12 -9.01
N SER A 10 2.30 -16.26 -9.66
CA SER A 10 2.85 -15.23 -10.54
C SER A 10 1.86 -14.83 -11.64
N THR A 11 1.07 -15.78 -12.16
CA THR A 11 0.01 -15.50 -13.15
C THR A 11 -1.01 -14.49 -12.62
N ILE A 12 -1.48 -14.63 -11.38
CA ILE A 12 -2.46 -13.70 -10.81
C ILE A 12 -1.76 -12.38 -10.41
N GLN A 13 -0.56 -12.44 -9.83
CA GLN A 13 0.21 -11.23 -9.50
C GLN A 13 0.47 -10.35 -10.74
N ASN A 14 0.72 -10.97 -11.89
CA ASN A 14 0.94 -10.26 -13.16
C ASN A 14 -0.31 -9.51 -13.66
N GLN A 15 -1.51 -9.92 -13.23
CA GLN A 15 -2.76 -9.22 -13.55
C GLN A 15 -3.01 -8.00 -12.65
N ILE A 16 -2.28 -7.88 -11.53
CA ILE A 16 -2.41 -6.73 -10.64
C ILE A 16 -1.59 -5.58 -11.21
N ALA A 17 -2.26 -4.51 -11.63
CA ALA A 17 -1.62 -3.32 -12.17
C ALA A 17 -0.86 -2.54 -11.08
N GLY A 18 -1.52 -2.27 -9.96
CA GLY A 18 -0.94 -1.57 -8.80
C GLY A 18 -1.71 -1.85 -7.51
N VAL A 19 -1.11 -1.52 -6.38
CA VAL A 19 -1.66 -1.71 -5.04
C VAL A 19 -1.35 -0.47 -4.19
N VAL A 20 -2.38 0.13 -3.61
CA VAL A 20 -2.23 1.21 -2.62
C VAL A 20 -2.57 0.67 -1.24
N LEU A 21 -1.74 0.99 -0.25
CA LEU A 21 -1.91 0.60 1.15
C LEU A 21 -1.89 1.85 2.05
N TYR A 22 -3.06 2.28 2.53
CA TYR A 22 -3.17 3.31 3.55
C TYR A 22 -3.00 2.72 4.95
N GLY A 23 -2.26 3.39 5.83
CA GLY A 23 -2.14 2.99 7.23
C GLY A 23 -1.67 1.55 7.40
N ASN A 24 -0.65 1.15 6.63
CA ASN A 24 -0.21 -0.23 6.55
C ASN A 24 0.41 -0.70 7.88
N THR A 25 -0.35 -1.49 8.66
CA THR A 25 0.11 -2.08 9.94
C THR A 25 1.33 -3.01 9.82
N ARG A 26 1.72 -3.36 8.58
CA ARG A 26 2.90 -4.16 8.25
C ARG A 26 4.04 -3.32 7.65
N ASN A 27 3.91 -1.99 7.59
CA ASN A 27 4.90 -1.12 6.96
C ASN A 27 6.31 -1.29 7.55
N ALA A 28 6.47 -1.12 8.87
CA ALA A 28 7.77 -1.28 9.52
C ALA A 28 8.33 -2.72 9.44
N GLN A 29 7.46 -3.72 9.35
CA GLN A 29 7.81 -5.12 9.33
C GLN A 29 8.23 -5.61 7.94
N GLU A 30 7.74 -4.96 6.88
CA GLU A 30 7.94 -5.34 5.48
C GLU A 30 8.57 -4.21 4.65
N ASN A 31 9.14 -3.20 5.30
CA ASN A 31 9.75 -2.00 4.69
C ASN A 31 8.84 -1.29 3.68
N GLY A 32 7.55 -1.16 3.99
CA GLY A 32 6.57 -0.53 3.11
C GLY A 32 6.20 -1.32 1.85
N ASN A 33 6.69 -2.55 1.70
CA ASN A 33 6.49 -3.36 0.50
C ASN A 33 5.57 -4.57 0.76
N ILE A 34 5.22 -5.26 -0.33
CA ILE A 34 4.59 -6.57 -0.29
C ILE A 34 5.66 -7.61 -0.66
N PRO A 35 6.04 -8.53 0.25
CA PRO A 35 7.00 -9.58 -0.10
C PRO A 35 6.56 -10.37 -1.33
N ASN A 36 7.52 -10.76 -2.18
CA ASN A 36 7.27 -11.50 -3.42
C ASN A 36 6.29 -10.80 -4.38
N PHE A 37 6.27 -9.47 -4.41
CA PHE A 37 5.50 -8.69 -5.38
C PHE A 37 6.35 -7.48 -5.83
N PRO A 38 6.24 -7.02 -7.08
CA PRO A 38 7.09 -5.93 -7.59
C PRO A 38 6.86 -4.62 -6.82
N ASN A 39 7.93 -4.01 -6.31
CA ASN A 39 7.86 -2.81 -5.48
C ASN A 39 7.36 -1.58 -6.25
N ASP A 40 7.65 -1.50 -7.56
CA ASP A 40 7.17 -0.45 -8.45
C ASP A 40 5.64 -0.43 -8.62
N LYS A 41 4.97 -1.53 -8.26
CA LYS A 41 3.51 -1.69 -8.23
C LYS A 41 2.89 -1.46 -6.86
N VAL A 42 3.66 -1.07 -5.84
CA VAL A 42 3.17 -0.85 -4.48
C VAL A 42 3.39 0.60 -4.08
N GLU A 43 2.33 1.25 -3.68
CA GLU A 43 2.36 2.55 -3.00
C GLU A 43 1.86 2.36 -1.57
N THR A 44 2.72 2.60 -0.58
CA THR A 44 2.32 2.60 0.83
C THR A 44 2.28 4.02 1.34
N ILE A 45 1.08 4.47 1.69
CA ILE A 45 0.83 5.81 2.19
C ILE A 45 0.70 5.72 3.72
N CYS A 46 1.64 6.36 4.41
CA CYS A 46 1.71 6.37 5.86
C CYS A 46 1.91 7.80 6.36
N ALA A 47 0.89 8.33 7.03
CA ALA A 47 1.01 9.63 7.68
C ALA A 47 2.08 9.56 8.78
N LEU A 48 2.88 10.63 8.93
CA LEU A 48 3.97 10.69 9.91
C LEU A 48 3.51 10.38 11.35
N THR A 49 2.26 10.71 11.66
CA THR A 49 1.67 10.52 12.98
C THR A 49 0.87 9.22 13.10
N ASP A 50 0.72 8.42 12.04
CA ASP A 50 0.03 7.13 12.10
C ASP A 50 0.88 6.09 12.85
N GLY A 51 0.53 5.85 14.12
CA GLY A 51 1.26 4.94 14.98
C GLY A 51 1.28 3.49 14.48
N VAL A 52 0.33 3.08 13.63
CA VAL A 52 0.28 1.69 13.15
C VAL A 52 1.34 1.39 12.09
N CYS A 53 1.79 2.40 11.34
CA CYS A 53 2.80 2.25 10.31
C CYS A 53 4.21 1.95 10.86
N TYR A 54 4.46 2.28 12.12
CA TYR A 54 5.80 2.26 12.73
C TYR A 54 5.99 1.14 13.75
N GLY A 55 5.33 0.00 13.50
CA GLY A 55 5.54 -1.24 14.26
C GLY A 55 4.70 -1.39 15.53
N THR A 56 3.70 -0.52 15.72
CA THR A 56 2.72 -0.65 16.80
C THR A 56 1.31 -0.87 16.23
N LEU A 57 0.31 -0.99 17.09
CA LEU A 57 -1.12 -0.99 16.71
C LEU A 57 -1.85 0.18 17.37
N THR A 58 -1.16 1.31 17.49
CA THR A 58 -1.72 2.53 18.08
C THR A 58 -2.43 3.35 17.01
N VAL A 59 -3.76 3.41 17.10
CA VAL A 59 -4.58 4.23 16.19
C VAL A 59 -4.55 5.68 16.66
N THR A 60 -3.96 6.56 15.86
CA THR A 60 -3.85 8.00 16.12
C THR A 60 -4.72 8.80 15.17
N ALA A 61 -4.75 10.13 15.30
CA ALA A 61 -5.44 11.00 14.35
C ALA A 61 -4.90 10.84 12.91
N GLY A 62 -3.59 10.62 12.74
CA GLY A 62 -3.00 10.36 11.42
C GLY A 62 -3.49 9.08 10.76
N HIS A 63 -3.94 8.09 11.53
CA HIS A 63 -4.55 6.89 10.96
C HIS A 63 -5.92 7.15 10.31
N LEU A 64 -6.55 8.26 10.65
CA LEU A 64 -7.90 8.62 10.22
C LEU A 64 -7.90 9.74 9.15
N SER A 65 -6.72 10.15 8.66
CA SER A 65 -6.58 11.32 7.79
C SER A 65 -6.33 11.02 6.31
N TYR A 66 -6.30 9.74 5.90
CA TYR A 66 -5.93 9.34 4.53
C TYR A 66 -6.90 9.78 3.42
N GLY A 67 -7.99 10.48 3.76
CA GLY A 67 -8.89 11.07 2.77
C GLY A 67 -8.18 12.11 1.88
N ASP A 68 -7.19 12.81 2.43
CA ASP A 68 -6.43 13.84 1.69
C ASP A 68 -5.44 13.23 0.67
N ASP A 69 -5.06 11.97 0.83
CA ASP A 69 -4.09 11.27 -0.03
C ASP A 69 -4.76 10.49 -1.19
N VAL A 70 -6.09 10.56 -1.31
CA VAL A 70 -6.85 9.75 -2.29
C VAL A 70 -6.51 10.13 -3.72
N ASP A 71 -6.32 11.42 -4.01
CA ASP A 71 -6.00 11.87 -5.38
C ASP A 71 -4.63 11.34 -5.83
N ASP A 72 -3.60 11.44 -4.97
CA ASP A 72 -2.26 10.89 -5.24
C ASP A 72 -2.28 9.38 -5.48
N ALA A 73 -3.10 8.65 -4.71
CA ALA A 73 -3.28 7.21 -4.89
C ALA A 73 -4.00 6.86 -6.20
N VAL A 74 -4.98 7.67 -6.62
CA VAL A 74 -5.68 7.50 -7.90
C VAL A 74 -4.72 7.77 -9.06
N ASP A 75 -3.89 8.80 -8.98
CA ASP A 75 -2.87 9.10 -9.97
C ASP A 75 -1.87 7.93 -10.10
N PHE A 76 -1.36 7.42 -8.97
CA PHE A 76 -0.48 6.24 -8.96
C PHE A 76 -1.13 5.04 -9.66
N LEU A 77 -2.38 4.70 -9.33
CA LEU A 77 -3.06 3.55 -9.94
C LEU A 77 -3.35 3.77 -11.42
N SER A 78 -3.72 5.00 -11.82
CA SER A 78 -4.02 5.34 -13.22
C SER A 78 -2.77 5.18 -14.09
N ASP A 79 -1.61 5.65 -13.62
CA ASP A 79 -0.33 5.45 -14.29
C ASP A 79 0.03 3.96 -14.51
N ARG A 80 -0.40 3.07 -13.59
CA ARG A 80 -0.13 1.62 -13.69
C ARG A 80 -1.11 0.87 -14.57
N ILE A 81 -2.35 1.35 -14.65
CA ILE A 81 -3.36 0.79 -15.56
C ILE A 81 -3.05 1.22 -17.00
N GLY A 82 -2.44 2.40 -17.17
CA GLY A 82 -2.19 3.03 -18.46
C GLY A 82 -3.43 3.76 -18.98
N ASP A 83 -3.22 4.81 -19.77
CA ASP A 83 -4.31 5.43 -20.54
C ASP A 83 -4.95 4.37 -21.44
N ALA A 84 -6.27 4.22 -21.34
CA ALA A 84 -7.06 3.33 -22.19
C ALA A 84 -7.03 3.75 -23.67
#